data_AF-A0A2A9A2R4-F1
#
_entry.id   AF-A0A2A9A2R4-F1
#
_cell.length_a   1.000
_cell.length_b   1.000
_cell.length_c   1.000
_cell.angle_alpha   90.00
_cell.angle_beta   90.00
_cell.angle_gamma   90.00
#
_symmetry.space_group_name_H-M   'P 1'
#
loop_
_entity.id
_entity.type
_entity.pdbx_description
1 polymer ?
#
loop_
_entity_poly.entity_id
_entity_poly.type
_entity_poly.pdbx_seq_one_letter_code
_entity_poly.pdbx_strand_id
1 'polypeptide(L)'
;MSQIPGFLKFVLAKERRYVYLTVAEKKNKRVKTHIVYRFGPLETALETMYGMRDDFENCFPPELKDKEYEWENLNNWILSIETGYSKYGNKLVTF
;
A
#
# COMPACT_ATOMS: atom_id res chain seq x y z
N MET A 1 -18.62 7.10 7.46
CA MET A 1 -17.18 7.43 7.57
C MET A 1 -16.42 6.12 7.66
N SER A 2 -16.13 5.49 6.52
CA SER A 2 -15.45 4.19 6.46
C SER A 2 -13.97 4.38 6.73
N GLN A 3 -13.50 4.01 7.93
CA GLN A 3 -12.08 3.75 8.13
C GLN A 3 -11.74 2.44 7.43
N ILE A 4 -11.27 2.50 6.17
CA ILE A 4 -10.44 1.42 5.64
C ILE A 4 -9.00 1.91 5.46
N PRO A 5 -8.28 2.26 6.55
CA PRO A 5 -6.86 2.57 6.46
C PRO A 5 -6.09 1.26 6.21
N GLY A 6 -5.76 1.02 4.96
CA GLY A 6 -4.73 0.05 4.60
C GLY A 6 -3.34 0.59 4.95
N PHE A 7 -2.41 -0.31 5.25
CA PHE A 7 -0.98 0.02 5.41
C PHE A 7 -0.14 -0.85 4.46
N LEU A 8 1.00 -0.29 4.05
CA LEU A 8 1.96 -1.03 3.23
C LEU A 8 2.71 -2.04 4.11
N LYS A 9 2.73 -3.28 3.67
CA LYS A 9 3.51 -4.36 4.25
C LYS A 9 4.63 -4.72 3.30
N PHE A 10 5.85 -4.72 3.83
CA PHE A 10 7.07 -5.11 3.11
C PHE A 10 7.46 -6.53 3.53
N VAL A 11 7.71 -7.40 2.56
CA VAL A 11 8.13 -8.78 2.82
C VAL A 11 9.37 -9.08 2.02
N LEU A 12 10.43 -9.53 2.69
CA LEU A 12 11.65 -10.01 2.04
C LEU A 12 11.44 -11.47 1.61
N ALA A 13 11.56 -11.75 0.32
CA ALA A 13 11.49 -13.10 -0.23
C ALA A 13 12.47 -13.23 -1.40
N LYS A 14 13.29 -14.29 -1.40
CA LYS A 14 14.29 -14.55 -2.45
C LYS A 14 15.12 -13.30 -2.80
N GLU A 15 15.69 -12.67 -1.76
CA GLU A 15 16.54 -11.46 -1.86
C GLU A 15 15.86 -10.21 -2.43
N ARG A 16 14.55 -10.26 -2.71
CA ARG A 16 13.76 -9.11 -3.17
C ARG A 16 12.74 -8.70 -2.11
N ARG A 17 12.50 -7.40 -1.95
CA ARG A 17 11.41 -6.90 -1.12
C ARG A 17 10.15 -6.77 -1.96
N TYR A 18 9.04 -7.25 -1.42
CA TYR A 18 7.72 -7.14 -2.03
C TYR A 18 6.84 -6.22 -1.21
N VAL A 19 6.01 -5.43 -1.91
CA VAL A 19 5.10 -4.45 -1.33
C VAL A 19 3.66 -4.93 -1.50
N TYR A 20 2.95 -4.95 -0.38
CA TYR A 20 1.55 -5.37 -0.31
C TYR A 20 0.71 -4.32 0.40
N LEU A 21 -0.46 -4.00 -0.15
CA LEU A 21 -1.47 -3.24 0.58
C LEU A 21 -2.22 -4.21 1.50
N THR A 22 -2.21 -3.94 2.80
CA THR A 22 -2.84 -4.81 3.80
C THR A 22 -3.82 -4.02 4.64
N VAL A 23 -5.00 -4.57 4.91
CA VAL A 23 -5.98 -4.00 5.83
C VAL A 23 -6.03 -4.86 7.09
N ALA A 24 -6.10 -4.20 8.24
CA ALA A 24 -6.32 -4.86 9.53
C ALA A 24 -7.81 -4.80 9.88
N GLU A 25 -8.44 -5.96 9.96
CA GLU A 25 -9.81 -6.11 10.44
C GLU A 25 -9.79 -6.65 11.87
N LYS A 26 -10.41 -5.91 12.79
CA LYS A 26 -10.57 -6.35 14.18
C LYS A 26 -11.88 -7.12 14.31
N LYS A 27 -11.79 -8.44 14.50
CA LYS A 27 -12.98 -9.30 14.71
C LYS A 27 -12.80 -10.09 16.00
N ASN A 28 -13.75 -9.98 16.93
CA ASN A 28 -13.78 -10.74 18.20
C ASN A 28 -12.44 -10.73 18.97
N LYS A 29 -11.94 -9.55 19.35
CA LYS A 29 -10.68 -9.35 20.09
C LYS A 29 -9.39 -9.80 19.39
N ARG A 30 -9.46 -10.36 18.17
CA ARG A 30 -8.29 -10.70 17.34
C ARG A 30 -8.19 -9.75 16.16
N VAL A 31 -6.97 -9.30 15.86
CA VAL A 31 -6.67 -8.52 14.65
C VAL A 31 -6.25 -9.51 13.57
N LYS A 32 -7.03 -9.58 12.49
CA LYS A 32 -6.65 -10.31 11.27
C LYS A 32 -6.23 -9.32 10.21
N THR A 33 -5.14 -9.62 9.53
CA THR A 33 -4.68 -8.81 8.40
C THR A 33 -4.98 -9.55 7.11
N HIS A 34 -5.57 -8.86 6.15
CA HIS A 34 -5.85 -9.39 4.82
C HIS A 34 -5.14 -8.52 3.77
N ILE A 35 -4.53 -9.18 2.79
CA ILE A 35 -3.87 -8.50 1.68
C ILE A 35 -4.97 -8.05 0.72
N VAL A 36 -5.04 -6.75 0.49
CA VAL A 36 -5.99 -6.12 -0.43
C VAL A 36 -5.43 -6.09 -1.85
N TYR A 37 -4.16 -5.72 -2.00
CA TYR A 37 -3.53 -5.59 -3.31
C TYR A 37 -2.04 -5.92 -3.23
N ARG A 38 -1.49 -6.44 -4.32
CA ARG A 38 -0.09 -6.84 -4.44
C ARG A 38 0.59 -5.96 -5.48
N PHE A 39 1.40 -4.99 -5.04
CA PHE A 39 2.15 -4.13 -5.96
C PHE A 39 3.35 -4.85 -6.58
N GLY A 40 3.87 -5.89 -5.91
CA GLY A 40 4.99 -6.67 -6.41
C GLY A 40 6.33 -6.24 -5.80
N PRO A 41 7.47 -6.48 -6.49
CA PRO A 41 8.79 -6.08 -6.02
C PRO A 41 8.88 -4.57 -5.76
N LEU A 42 9.61 -4.14 -4.74
CA LEU A 42 9.71 -2.73 -4.31
C LEU A 42 10.08 -1.78 -5.45
N GLU A 43 11.06 -2.17 -6.27
CA GLU A 43 11.55 -1.39 -7.41
C GLU A 43 10.41 -1.14 -8.41
N THR A 44 9.80 -2.22 -8.91
CA THR A 44 8.68 -2.15 -9.86
C THR A 44 7.41 -1.55 -9.24
N ALA A 45 7.17 -1.77 -7.94
CA ALA A 45 6.02 -1.25 -7.23
C ALA A 45 6.05 0.28 -7.20
N LEU A 46 7.22 0.88 -6.94
CA LEU A 46 7.36 2.33 -6.92
C LEU A 46 7.12 2.93 -8.32
N GLU A 47 7.75 2.37 -9.36
CA GLU A 47 7.51 2.78 -10.76
C GLU A 47 6.02 2.68 -11.14
N THR A 48 5.39 1.57 -10.78
CA THR A 48 3.96 1.33 -11.03
C THR A 48 3.09 2.36 -10.30
N MET A 49 3.40 2.68 -9.05
CA MET A 49 2.66 3.69 -8.29
C MET A 49 2.82 5.09 -8.90
N TYR A 50 4.00 5.46 -9.40
CA TYR A 50 4.17 6.72 -10.13
C TYR A 50 3.36 6.74 -11.43
N GLY A 51 3.33 5.65 -12.19
CA GLY A 51 2.47 5.54 -13.38
C GLY A 51 0.99 5.69 -13.04
N MET A 52 0.53 5.08 -11.94
CA MET A 52 -0.82 5.27 -11.41
C MET A 52 -1.08 6.70 -10.93
N ARG A 53 -0.06 7.43 -10.47
CA ARG A 53 -0.21 8.81 -10.01
C ARG A 53 -0.36 9.78 -11.18
N ASP A 54 0.36 9.52 -12.27
CA ASP A 54 0.33 10.32 -13.49
C ASP A 54 -1.01 10.17 -14.23
N ASP A 55 -1.53 8.93 -14.32
CA ASP A 55 -2.82 8.62 -14.94
C ASP A 55 -3.74 7.83 -14.00
N PHE A 56 -4.20 8.49 -12.93
CA PHE A 56 -5.02 7.84 -11.89
C PHE A 56 -6.37 7.32 -12.40
N GLU A 57 -6.98 8.01 -13.36
CA GLU A 57 -8.29 7.59 -13.85
C GLU A 57 -8.22 6.27 -14.63
N ASN A 58 -7.17 6.06 -15.43
CA ASN A 58 -7.05 4.85 -16.26
C ASN A 58 -6.18 3.76 -15.64
N CYS A 59 -5.11 4.11 -14.91
CA CYS A 59 -4.14 3.15 -14.40
C CYS A 59 -4.45 2.66 -12.97
N PHE A 60 -5.28 3.37 -12.20
CA PHE A 60 -5.55 2.99 -10.83
C PHE A 60 -6.50 1.77 -10.75
N PRO A 61 -6.13 0.71 -10.02
CA PRO A 61 -6.89 -0.55 -10.02
C PRO A 61 -8.34 -0.35 -9.59
N PRO A 62 -9.33 -0.90 -10.33
CA PRO A 62 -10.74 -0.76 -9.98
C PRO A 62 -11.04 -1.38 -8.60
N GLU A 63 -10.36 -2.48 -8.25
CA GLU A 63 -10.48 -3.13 -6.93
C GLU A 63 -10.16 -2.21 -5.76
N LEU A 64 -9.29 -1.21 -5.97
CA LEU A 64 -8.95 -0.20 -4.99
C LEU A 64 -9.96 0.95 -5.01
N LYS A 65 -10.48 1.35 -6.17
CA LYS A 65 -11.56 2.34 -6.29
C LYS A 65 -12.83 1.87 -5.60
N ASP A 66 -13.22 0.60 -5.80
CA ASP A 66 -14.37 -0.04 -5.12
C ASP A 66 -14.22 -0.05 -3.59
N LYS A 67 -13.00 0.03 -3.09
CA LYS A 67 -12.68 0.10 -1.65
C LYS A 67 -12.51 1.53 -1.14
N GLU A 68 -12.94 2.52 -1.93
CA GLU A 68 -12.86 3.94 -1.60
C GLU A 68 -11.41 4.46 -1.44
N TYR A 69 -10.43 3.82 -2.10
CA TYR A 69 -9.07 4.36 -2.16
C TYR A 69 -8.97 5.45 -3.21
N GLU A 70 -8.57 6.64 -2.76
CA GLU A 70 -8.41 7.84 -3.59
C GLU A 70 -6.94 8.15 -3.89
N TRP A 71 -6.73 9.12 -4.78
CA TRP A 71 -5.40 9.60 -5.19
C TRP A 71 -4.50 9.97 -4.01
N GLU A 72 -5.05 10.58 -2.96
CA GLU A 72 -4.29 10.92 -1.76
C GLU A 72 -3.71 9.68 -1.05
N ASN A 73 -4.41 8.54 -1.09
CA ASN A 73 -3.91 7.29 -0.51
C ASN A 73 -2.72 6.79 -1.31
N LEU A 74 -2.79 6.83 -2.64
CA LEU A 74 -1.69 6.49 -3.53
C LEU A 74 -0.47 7.38 -3.29
N ASN A 75 -0.68 8.70 -3.21
CA ASN A 75 0.40 9.65 -2.95
C ASN A 75 1.06 9.40 -1.59
N ASN A 76 0.27 9.07 -0.55
CA ASN A 76 0.79 8.68 0.75
C ASN A 76 1.60 7.36 0.71
N TRP A 77 1.20 6.40 -0.12
CA TRP A 77 1.94 5.14 -0.29
C TRP A 77 3.29 5.36 -0.93
N ILE A 78 3.35 6.17 -2.00
CA ILE A 78 4.60 6.58 -2.66
C ILE A 78 5.53 7.24 -1.65
N LEU A 79 5.03 8.27 -0.95
CA LEU A 79 5.81 8.99 0.06
C LEU A 79 6.30 8.04 1.18
N SER A 80 5.49 7.06 1.56
CA SER A 80 5.89 6.09 2.58
C SER A 80 7.05 5.21 2.12
N ILE A 81 7.07 4.82 0.84
CA ILE A 81 8.16 4.05 0.26
C ILE A 81 9.43 4.89 0.15
N GLU A 82 9.32 6.12 -0.37
CA GLU A 82 10.46 7.03 -0.56
C GLU A 82 11.13 7.40 0.75
N THR A 83 10.34 7.78 1.75
CA THR A 83 10.87 8.21 3.05
C THR A 83 11.26 7.03 3.93
N GLY A 84 10.73 5.83 3.65
CA GLY A 84 10.83 4.69 4.55
C GLY A 84 10.06 4.89 5.86
N TYR A 85 9.10 5.81 5.91
CA TYR A 85 8.23 6.04 7.07
C TYR A 85 6.76 5.94 6.67
N SER A 86 5.95 5.26 7.46
CA SER A 86 4.50 5.28 7.27
C SER A 86 3.94 6.67 7.53
N LYS A 87 2.71 6.94 7.05
CA LYS A 87 1.94 8.16 7.38
C LYS A 87 1.82 8.49 8.88
N TYR A 88 2.03 7.50 9.75
CA TYR A 88 1.99 7.65 11.21
C TYR A 88 3.38 7.82 11.84
N GLY A 89 4.44 7.99 11.04
CA GLY A 89 5.83 8.14 11.50
C GLY A 89 6.53 6.84 11.88
N ASN A 90 5.89 5.68 11.73
CA ASN A 90 6.56 4.40 11.98
C ASN A 90 7.59 4.11 10.89
N LYS A 91 8.83 3.77 11.28
CA LYS A 91 9.87 3.34 10.35
C LYS A 91 9.44 2.05 9.65
N LEU A 92 9.40 2.10 8.33
CA LEU A 92 9.18 0.95 7.47
C LEU A 92 10.52 0.24 7.27
N VAL A 93 10.51 -1.08 7.25
CA VAL A 93 11.70 -1.89 6.98
C VAL A 93 11.94 -1.90 5.46
N THR A 94 12.24 -0.73 4.91
CA THR A 94 12.53 -0.51 3.48
C THR A 94 14.01 -0.68 3.16
N PHE A 95 14.89 -0.60 4.16
CA PHE A 95 16.34 -0.82 4.05
C PHE A 95 16.86 -1.67 5.21
#